data_AF-B5B0D2-F1
#
_entry.id   AF-B5B0D2-F1
#
_cell.length_a   1.000
_cell.length_b   1.000
_cell.length_c   1.000
_cell.angle_alpha   90.00
_cell.angle_beta   90.00
_cell.angle_gamma   90.00
#
_symmetry.space_group_name_H-M   'P 1'
#
loop_
_entity.id
_entity.type
_entity.pdbx_description
1 polymer ?
#
loop_
_entity_poly.entity_id
_entity_poly.type
_entity_poly.pdbx_seq_one_letter_code
_entity_poly.pdbx_strand_id
1 'polypeptide(L)'
;MNVKGVLGLGLLLAMLVASVSAEPRFARPGDHEPVEHVRVLPEHQGRRVCYYETWAVYRPDEVHYDIESIPGNLCTHLIYTFCGVSNVTWEVLMLDPELDINANGYRRFVALKEKFPDVKTTIAVGGWAEGGKKYSQMVSVKERRETFIRSVVQLLTEYGFDGFDLDWEYPGATDRGGAYADKDNFLKLVTELREAFDSVGQGWELTAAVPVAKFRLQEGYHVPELCSLLDAIHLMTYDLRGNWCGFADVHSMLYMRPGLDEWAYEKLNDNDGVLLWEEFGCPRDKLVLGTPFYGRTYTLGSRDNVELHAPIKKWEGGGKPGPYTNATGTMAYFEICKMMLDDNAWVDRYDDVGLVPFAYKEDQWVGYEDPDSLKIKMDYVKDMKLLGAMTWAVDQDDYLGWCNRGKNPMMNTIYEGLKDYIVPPAPTTTSTTRKTYWSTPTTKSTTTRDPNLPTTTLGPIDCNVASYWPHEDCDKYYWCYDGVPHLEHCPSGTLWSQSAQMCDWAENVDTSNCNLPAHAPSRKHHSGPPPQTKHIPPKKAAAEPVHQQGNDIPHQKPQKEIPTAKGAKIPPLMKALHNIP
;
A
#
# COMPACT_ATOMS: atom_id res chain seq x y z
N MET A 1 -66.29 -80.11 15.27
CA MET A 1 -65.00 -79.41 15.52
C MET A 1 -65.22 -77.94 15.14
N ASN A 2 -65.92 -77.12 15.94
CA ASN A 2 -65.60 -76.45 17.22
C ASN A 2 -64.42 -75.44 17.09
N VAL A 3 -64.52 -74.11 17.36
CA VAL A 3 -65.61 -73.22 17.85
C VAL A 3 -65.38 -71.76 17.38
N LYS A 4 -66.50 -71.07 17.12
CA LYS A 4 -66.93 -69.63 17.10
C LYS A 4 -66.08 -68.63 17.94
N GLY A 5 -66.15 -67.29 17.85
CA GLY A 5 -67.01 -66.28 17.19
C GLY A 5 -66.48 -64.85 17.57
N VAL A 6 -66.73 -63.77 16.81
CA VAL A 6 -67.90 -62.85 16.84
C VAL A 6 -67.76 -61.64 17.79
N LEU A 7 -67.93 -60.42 17.21
CA LEU A 7 -68.26 -59.06 17.77
C LEU A 7 -67.25 -58.38 18.73
N GLY A 8 -67.04 -57.05 18.79
CA GLY A 8 -67.63 -55.86 18.17
C GLY A 8 -67.39 -54.60 19.04
N LEU A 9 -67.29 -53.41 18.39
CA LEU A 9 -67.53 -52.02 18.86
C LEU A 9 -66.50 -51.22 19.72
N GLY A 10 -66.27 -49.96 19.29
CA GLY A 10 -66.06 -48.77 20.15
C GLY A 10 -64.80 -47.93 19.88
N LEU A 11 -64.77 -47.08 18.84
CA LEU A 11 -64.83 -45.60 18.91
C LEU A 11 -63.78 -44.88 19.81
N LEU A 12 -62.76 -44.23 19.23
CA LEU A 12 -62.65 -42.75 19.16
C LEU A 12 -61.42 -42.30 18.34
N LEU A 13 -61.60 -41.14 17.71
CA LEU A 13 -60.82 -40.51 16.67
C LEU A 13 -59.77 -39.55 17.27
N ALA A 14 -58.54 -39.52 16.72
CA ALA A 14 -57.73 -38.30 16.62
C ALA A 14 -56.59 -38.50 15.61
N MET A 15 -56.70 -37.87 14.44
CA MET A 15 -55.54 -37.62 13.57
C MET A 15 -54.68 -36.53 14.23
N LEU A 16 -53.39 -36.79 14.42
CA LEU A 16 -52.40 -35.73 14.56
C LEU A 16 -51.26 -36.00 13.57
N VAL A 17 -51.09 -35.04 12.67
CA VAL A 17 -49.95 -34.92 11.75
C VAL A 17 -48.73 -34.53 12.58
N ALA A 18 -47.69 -35.36 12.60
CA ALA A 18 -46.41 -35.01 13.20
C ALA A 18 -45.47 -34.46 12.12
N SER A 19 -45.37 -33.14 12.06
CA SER A 19 -44.27 -32.42 11.44
C SER A 19 -42.98 -32.68 12.22
N VAL A 20 -41.95 -33.20 11.56
CA VAL A 20 -40.61 -33.35 12.14
C VAL A 20 -39.89 -32.01 12.01
N SER A 21 -39.87 -31.22 13.10
CA SER A 21 -38.88 -30.15 13.28
C SER A 21 -37.73 -30.70 14.10
N ALA A 22 -36.54 -30.79 13.51
CA ALA A 22 -35.31 -31.04 14.24
C ALA A 22 -34.79 -29.71 14.81
N GLU A 23 -34.85 -29.55 16.13
CA GLU A 23 -34.12 -28.50 16.85
C GLU A 23 -32.68 -28.98 17.18
N PRO A 24 -31.69 -28.07 17.18
CA PRO A 24 -30.30 -28.41 17.48
C PRO A 24 -30.08 -28.71 18.96
N ARG A 25 -29.31 -29.75 19.26
CA ARG A 25 -28.94 -30.14 20.63
C ARG A 25 -27.97 -29.12 21.24
N PHE A 26 -28.46 -28.33 22.19
CA PHE A 26 -27.62 -27.63 23.16
C PHE A 26 -26.93 -28.64 24.09
N ALA A 27 -25.59 -28.60 24.14
CA ALA A 27 -24.80 -29.32 25.13
C ALA A 27 -24.92 -28.67 26.52
N ARG A 28 -24.99 -29.49 27.56
CA ARG A 28 -25.04 -29.04 28.97
C ARG A 28 -23.65 -28.62 29.47
N PRO A 29 -23.56 -27.67 30.41
CA PRO A 29 -22.29 -27.22 30.98
C PRO A 29 -21.86 -28.10 32.16
N GLY A 30 -20.58 -28.48 32.17
CA GLY A 30 -19.94 -29.20 33.28
C GLY A 30 -18.42 -29.26 33.08
N ASP A 31 -17.72 -28.49 33.90
CA ASP A 31 -16.32 -28.62 34.33
C ASP A 31 -15.22 -28.68 33.25
N HIS A 32 -14.91 -27.51 32.68
CA HIS A 32 -13.56 -27.23 32.21
C HIS A 32 -12.90 -26.23 33.17
N GLU A 33 -11.79 -26.66 33.78
CA GLU A 33 -10.86 -25.76 34.45
C GLU A 33 -10.47 -24.61 33.51
N PRO A 34 -10.24 -23.39 34.04
CA PRO A 34 -9.87 -22.26 33.20
C PRO A 34 -8.53 -22.56 32.54
N VAL A 35 -8.51 -22.57 31.21
CA VAL A 35 -7.28 -22.58 30.43
C VAL A 35 -6.46 -21.37 30.87
N GLU A 36 -5.35 -21.63 31.56
CA GLU A 36 -4.41 -20.61 32.02
C GLU A 36 -3.81 -19.85 30.83
N HIS A 37 -4.02 -18.53 30.88
CA HIS A 37 -3.17 -17.46 30.34
C HIS A 37 -2.77 -17.53 28.86
N VAL A 38 -3.68 -17.09 27.98
CA VAL A 38 -3.26 -16.32 26.79
C VAL A 38 -2.47 -15.13 27.31
N ARG A 39 -1.16 -15.09 27.03
CA ARG A 39 -0.38 -13.86 27.25
C ARG A 39 -0.85 -12.88 26.19
N VAL A 40 -1.83 -12.06 26.56
CA VAL A 40 -2.12 -10.83 25.82
C VAL A 40 -0.80 -10.07 25.75
N LEU A 41 -0.27 -9.85 24.54
CA LEU A 41 0.92 -9.03 24.34
C LEU A 41 0.73 -7.75 25.16
N PRO A 42 1.76 -7.25 25.87
CA PRO A 42 1.65 -6.02 26.64
C PRO A 42 0.98 -4.95 25.80
N GLU A 43 0.04 -4.22 26.40
CA GLU A 43 -0.57 -3.04 25.78
C GLU A 43 0.57 -2.19 25.17
N HIS A 44 0.50 -1.93 23.87
CA HIS A 44 1.52 -1.21 23.09
C HIS A 44 2.85 -1.95 22.79
N GLN A 45 2.94 -3.28 22.85
CA GLN A 45 4.14 -3.96 22.33
C GLN A 45 4.31 -3.72 20.82
N GLY A 46 5.53 -3.41 20.39
CA GLY A 46 5.86 -3.17 18.99
C GLY A 46 5.47 -4.35 18.09
N ARG A 47 4.77 -4.06 16.99
CA ARG A 47 4.32 -5.07 16.03
C ARG A 47 5.47 -5.59 15.16
N ARG A 48 5.42 -6.89 14.86
CA ARG A 48 6.26 -7.58 13.90
C ARG A 48 5.32 -8.31 12.95
N VAL A 49 4.96 -7.65 11.86
CA VAL A 49 3.94 -8.10 10.90
C VAL A 49 4.63 -8.86 9.78
N CYS A 50 4.19 -10.09 9.51
CA CYS A 50 4.83 -10.97 8.55
C CYS A 50 3.83 -11.39 7.46
N TYR A 51 4.03 -10.90 6.24
CA TYR A 51 3.29 -11.38 5.08
C TYR A 51 3.84 -12.76 4.66
N TYR A 52 2.95 -13.69 4.34
CA TYR A 52 3.27 -15.03 3.85
C TYR A 52 2.73 -15.21 2.43
N GLU A 53 3.64 -15.32 1.45
CA GLU A 53 3.31 -15.61 0.06
C GLU A 53 2.85 -17.06 -0.11
N THR A 54 1.57 -17.27 -0.38
CA THR A 54 1.02 -18.63 -0.56
C THR A 54 1.63 -19.38 -1.73
N TRP A 55 2.01 -18.67 -2.78
CA TRP A 55 2.66 -19.27 -3.94
C TRP A 55 4.10 -19.72 -3.67
N ALA A 56 4.69 -19.40 -2.51
CA ALA A 56 6.01 -19.89 -2.12
C ALA A 56 6.04 -21.43 -1.96
N VAL A 57 4.88 -22.05 -1.76
CA VAL A 57 4.69 -23.52 -1.75
C VAL A 57 5.07 -24.17 -3.09
N TYR A 58 5.03 -23.42 -4.19
CA TYR A 58 5.30 -23.90 -5.54
C TYR A 58 6.74 -23.66 -6.01
N ARG A 59 7.60 -23.11 -5.16
CA ARG A 59 9.04 -23.02 -5.43
C ARG A 59 9.65 -24.44 -5.51
N PRO A 60 10.81 -24.63 -6.18
CA PRO A 60 11.49 -25.92 -6.25
C PRO A 60 11.69 -26.56 -4.87
N ASP A 61 11.70 -27.90 -4.80
CA ASP A 61 11.71 -28.67 -3.54
C ASP A 61 12.79 -28.21 -2.54
N GLU A 62 13.96 -27.79 -3.01
CA GLU A 62 15.06 -27.32 -2.15
C GLU A 62 14.73 -26.05 -1.36
N VAL A 63 13.80 -25.25 -1.87
CA VAL A 63 13.37 -23.93 -1.36
C VAL A 63 11.85 -23.83 -1.25
N HIS A 64 11.20 -24.98 -1.10
CA HIS A 64 9.78 -25.05 -0.84
C HIS A 64 9.47 -24.42 0.53
N TYR A 65 8.48 -23.52 0.55
CA TYR A 65 8.04 -22.85 1.77
C TYR A 65 6.53 -22.95 1.94
N ASP A 66 6.11 -23.77 2.90
CA ASP A 66 4.71 -23.97 3.28
C ASP A 66 4.44 -23.37 4.66
N ILE A 67 3.17 -23.38 5.10
CA ILE A 67 2.66 -22.78 6.33
C ILE A 67 3.46 -23.21 7.57
N GLU A 68 3.87 -24.47 7.68
CA GLU A 68 4.59 -24.98 8.85
C GLU A 68 6.04 -24.49 8.94
N SER A 69 6.60 -23.95 7.85
CA SER A 69 7.91 -23.31 7.83
C SER A 69 7.89 -21.92 8.47
N ILE A 70 6.72 -21.31 8.66
CA ILE A 70 6.57 -19.97 9.21
C ILE A 70 7.13 -19.88 10.65
N PRO A 71 8.10 -18.99 10.92
CA PRO A 71 8.66 -18.79 12.25
C PRO A 71 7.75 -17.90 13.11
N GLY A 72 6.53 -18.38 13.42
CA GLY A 72 5.48 -17.59 14.06
C GLY A 72 5.85 -16.99 15.42
N ASN A 73 6.83 -17.57 16.14
CA ASN A 73 7.37 -17.00 17.38
C ASN A 73 8.17 -15.70 17.18
N LEU A 74 8.58 -15.38 15.95
CA LEU A 74 9.27 -14.14 15.61
C LEU A 74 8.30 -13.01 15.25
N CYS A 75 7.05 -13.35 14.91
CA CYS A 75 6.02 -12.42 14.48
C CYS A 75 5.02 -12.13 15.62
N THR A 76 4.31 -11.01 15.54
CA THR A 76 3.08 -10.77 16.32
C THR A 76 1.82 -10.92 15.47
N HIS A 77 1.94 -10.65 14.16
CA HIS A 77 0.86 -10.79 13.20
C HIS A 77 1.37 -11.54 11.97
N LEU A 78 0.62 -12.54 11.51
CA LEU A 78 0.84 -13.27 10.28
C LEU A 78 -0.29 -12.94 9.31
N ILE A 79 0.06 -12.58 8.08
CA ILE A 79 -0.91 -12.20 7.04
C ILE A 79 -0.82 -13.19 5.89
N TYR A 80 -1.91 -13.93 5.65
CA TYR A 80 -2.01 -14.88 4.54
C TYR A 80 -2.28 -14.12 3.24
N THR A 81 -1.44 -14.29 2.22
CA THR A 81 -1.57 -13.56 0.94
C THR A 81 -1.79 -14.50 -0.25
N PHE A 82 -2.84 -14.38 -1.04
CA PHE A 82 -3.93 -13.41 -0.98
C PHE A 82 -5.25 -14.13 -1.25
N CYS A 83 -6.35 -13.54 -0.78
CA CYS A 83 -7.61 -13.67 -1.49
C CYS A 83 -7.80 -12.51 -2.48
N GLY A 84 -8.75 -12.63 -3.40
CA GLY A 84 -9.05 -11.62 -4.42
C GLY A 84 -10.48 -11.11 -4.36
N VAL A 85 -10.89 -10.43 -5.42
CA VAL A 85 -12.29 -10.01 -5.63
C VAL A 85 -12.83 -10.60 -6.92
N SER A 86 -13.99 -11.25 -6.83
CA SER A 86 -14.74 -11.75 -7.97
C SER A 86 -15.35 -10.60 -8.76
N ASN A 87 -15.08 -10.53 -10.07
CA ASN A 87 -15.68 -9.53 -10.96
C ASN A 87 -17.09 -9.91 -11.45
N VAL A 88 -17.63 -11.03 -10.97
CA VAL A 88 -18.98 -11.52 -11.29
C VAL A 88 -19.90 -11.35 -10.09
N THR A 89 -19.49 -11.91 -8.95
CA THR A 89 -20.29 -11.94 -7.73
C THR A 89 -19.98 -10.77 -6.79
N TRP A 90 -18.81 -10.13 -6.92
CA TRP A 90 -18.31 -9.12 -5.97
C TRP A 90 -18.07 -9.66 -4.56
N GLU A 91 -17.96 -10.97 -4.43
CA GLU A 91 -17.55 -11.64 -3.20
C GLU A 91 -16.02 -11.82 -3.19
N VAL A 92 -15.47 -12.19 -2.03
CA VAL A 92 -14.09 -12.68 -1.90
C VAL A 92 -13.88 -13.83 -2.90
N LEU A 93 -12.77 -13.75 -3.63
CA LEU A 93 -12.31 -14.76 -4.57
C LEU A 93 -11.16 -15.56 -3.95
N MET A 94 -11.33 -16.87 -3.90
CA MET A 94 -10.26 -17.81 -3.60
C MET A 94 -9.32 -17.88 -4.81
N LEU A 95 -8.07 -17.44 -4.66
CA LEU A 95 -7.12 -17.39 -5.78
C LEU A 95 -6.57 -18.78 -6.12
N ASP A 96 -6.41 -19.65 -5.11
CA ASP A 96 -5.99 -21.03 -5.29
C ASP A 96 -6.81 -21.99 -4.42
N PRO A 97 -8.01 -22.40 -4.86
CA PRO A 97 -8.87 -23.30 -4.08
C PRO A 97 -8.23 -24.65 -3.74
N GLU A 98 -7.28 -25.13 -4.54
CA GLU A 98 -6.60 -26.40 -4.26
C GLU A 98 -5.71 -26.27 -3.02
N LEU A 99 -4.98 -25.17 -2.89
CA LEU A 99 -4.18 -24.88 -1.72
C LEU A 99 -5.05 -24.41 -0.54
N ASP A 100 -5.86 -23.37 -0.77
CA ASP A 100 -6.57 -22.64 0.27
C ASP A 100 -7.64 -23.51 0.96
N ILE A 101 -8.36 -24.32 0.18
CA ILE A 101 -9.50 -25.13 0.63
C ILE A 101 -9.15 -26.61 0.68
N ASN A 102 -8.76 -27.22 -0.45
CA ASN A 102 -8.61 -28.68 -0.53
C ASN A 102 -7.43 -29.17 0.31
N ALA A 103 -6.32 -28.44 0.32
CA ALA A 103 -5.17 -28.69 1.19
C ALA A 103 -5.29 -28.01 2.57
N ASN A 104 -6.46 -27.43 2.88
CA ASN A 104 -6.77 -26.74 4.13
C ASN A 104 -5.83 -25.57 4.46
N GLY A 105 -5.28 -24.86 3.46
CA GLY A 105 -4.35 -23.76 3.66
C GLY A 105 -4.82 -22.74 4.70
N TYR A 106 -6.07 -22.27 4.60
CA TYR A 106 -6.62 -21.31 5.56
C TYR A 106 -6.69 -21.87 6.98
N ARG A 107 -7.18 -23.10 7.15
CA ARG A 107 -7.30 -23.72 8.48
C ARG A 107 -5.93 -24.03 9.08
N ARG A 108 -4.97 -24.50 8.28
CA ARG A 108 -3.59 -24.75 8.72
C ARG A 108 -2.91 -23.46 9.15
N PHE A 109 -3.11 -22.37 8.41
CA PHE A 109 -2.54 -21.08 8.76
C PHE A 109 -3.11 -20.51 10.05
N VAL A 110 -4.43 -20.52 10.23
CA VAL A 110 -5.07 -20.10 11.49
C VAL A 110 -4.64 -21.00 12.66
N ALA A 111 -4.44 -22.30 12.43
CA ALA A 111 -3.96 -23.24 13.44
C ALA A 111 -2.51 -22.98 13.90
N LEU A 112 -1.75 -22.08 13.25
CA LEU A 112 -0.45 -21.63 13.78
C LEU A 112 -0.57 -21.01 15.17
N LYS A 113 -1.75 -20.46 15.53
CA LYS A 113 -2.05 -19.99 16.89
C LYS A 113 -1.99 -21.08 17.95
N GLU A 114 -2.18 -22.34 17.59
CA GLU A 114 -2.03 -23.47 18.54
C GLU A 114 -0.56 -23.66 18.95
N LYS A 115 0.37 -23.35 18.02
CA LYS A 115 1.82 -23.42 18.26
C LYS A 115 2.38 -22.10 18.82
N PHE A 116 1.78 -20.98 18.43
CA PHE A 116 2.20 -19.63 18.76
C PHE A 116 1.00 -18.82 19.28
N PRO A 117 0.59 -19.01 20.55
CA PRO A 117 -0.69 -18.50 21.08
C PRO A 117 -0.81 -16.98 21.10
N ASP A 118 0.31 -16.25 21.03
CA ASP A 118 0.33 -14.79 21.07
C ASP A 118 0.25 -14.16 19.67
N VAL A 119 0.22 -14.97 18.60
CA VAL A 119 0.17 -14.47 17.22
C VAL A 119 -1.27 -14.23 16.76
N LYS A 120 -1.48 -13.15 16.00
CA LYS A 120 -2.70 -12.90 15.25
C LYS A 120 -2.56 -13.42 13.83
N THR A 121 -3.57 -14.09 13.29
CA THR A 121 -3.60 -14.57 11.90
C THR A 121 -4.67 -13.81 11.14
N THR A 122 -4.29 -13.02 10.14
CA THR A 122 -5.20 -12.28 9.26
C THR A 122 -5.06 -12.76 7.82
N ILE A 123 -5.95 -12.31 6.94
CA ILE A 123 -5.87 -12.58 5.49
C ILE A 123 -5.94 -11.27 4.71
N ALA A 124 -5.07 -11.12 3.71
CA ALA A 124 -5.03 -9.96 2.84
C ALA A 124 -5.84 -10.19 1.55
N VAL A 125 -6.48 -9.12 1.07
CA VAL A 125 -7.13 -9.08 -0.24
C VAL A 125 -6.40 -8.11 -1.17
N GLY A 126 -6.10 -8.54 -2.40
CA GLY A 126 -5.45 -7.68 -3.38
C GLY A 126 -4.09 -8.18 -3.83
N GLY A 127 -3.09 -7.31 -3.68
CA GLY A 127 -1.76 -7.49 -4.23
C GLY A 127 -1.65 -7.08 -5.71
N TRP A 128 -0.41 -6.81 -6.14
CA TRP A 128 -0.10 -6.33 -7.49
C TRP A 128 -0.71 -7.18 -8.62
N ALA A 129 -0.76 -8.51 -8.45
CA ALA A 129 -1.26 -9.46 -9.45
C ALA A 129 -2.77 -9.39 -9.70
N GLU A 130 -3.57 -9.05 -8.68
CA GLU A 130 -5.03 -8.99 -8.78
C GLU A 130 -5.52 -7.79 -9.62
N GLY A 131 -4.68 -6.76 -9.75
CA GLY A 131 -4.98 -5.52 -10.46
C GLY A 131 -5.92 -4.58 -9.69
N GLY A 132 -5.99 -3.31 -10.07
CA GLY A 132 -6.82 -2.31 -9.35
C GLY A 132 -8.26 -2.17 -9.85
N LYS A 133 -8.52 -2.50 -11.12
CA LYS A 133 -9.82 -2.25 -11.77
C LYS A 133 -11.01 -2.92 -11.08
N LYS A 134 -10.85 -4.17 -10.63
CA LYS A 134 -11.93 -4.93 -9.96
C LYS A 134 -12.34 -4.26 -8.64
N TYR A 135 -11.36 -3.75 -7.89
CA TYR A 135 -11.59 -3.03 -6.64
C TYR A 135 -12.32 -1.71 -6.90
N SER A 136 -11.88 -0.89 -7.86
CA SER A 136 -12.58 0.33 -8.26
C SER A 136 -14.06 0.05 -8.63
N GLN A 137 -14.31 -1.00 -9.42
CA GLN A 137 -15.67 -1.40 -9.79
C GLN A 137 -16.51 -1.90 -8.60
N MET A 138 -15.90 -2.64 -7.67
CA MET A 138 -16.56 -3.12 -6.46
C MET A 138 -16.95 -1.94 -5.57
N VAL A 139 -16.03 -1.01 -5.29
CA VAL A 139 -16.30 0.10 -4.36
C VAL A 139 -17.25 1.16 -4.93
N SER A 140 -17.37 1.26 -6.25
CA SER A 140 -18.21 2.24 -6.93
C SER A 140 -19.72 2.10 -6.67
N VAL A 141 -20.19 0.93 -6.22
CA VAL A 141 -21.62 0.62 -6.04
C VAL A 141 -21.84 0.08 -4.63
N LYS A 142 -22.79 0.67 -3.89
CA LYS A 142 -23.05 0.32 -2.48
C LYS A 142 -23.41 -1.16 -2.31
N GLU A 143 -24.26 -1.69 -3.17
CA GLU A 143 -24.70 -3.09 -3.13
C GLU A 143 -23.54 -4.07 -3.37
N ARG A 144 -22.53 -3.66 -4.16
CA ARG A 144 -21.32 -4.46 -4.38
C ARG A 144 -20.41 -4.46 -3.15
N ARG A 145 -20.23 -3.30 -2.51
CA ARG A 145 -19.52 -3.21 -1.22
C ARG A 145 -20.20 -4.07 -0.16
N GLU A 146 -21.52 -3.99 -0.03
CA GLU A 146 -22.28 -4.83 0.91
C GLU A 146 -22.14 -6.33 0.65
N THR A 147 -22.09 -6.72 -0.62
CA THR A 147 -21.88 -8.13 -1.02
C THR A 147 -20.46 -8.57 -0.65
N PHE A 148 -19.46 -7.75 -0.96
CA PHE A 148 -18.07 -8.00 -0.62
C PHE A 148 -17.88 -8.13 0.90
N ILE A 149 -18.33 -7.14 1.67
CA ILE A 149 -18.22 -7.09 3.13
C ILE A 149 -18.86 -8.32 3.78
N ARG A 150 -20.04 -8.73 3.31
CA ARG A 150 -20.71 -9.94 3.81
C ARG A 150 -19.87 -11.20 3.57
N SER A 151 -19.26 -11.31 2.38
CA SER A 151 -18.39 -12.44 2.07
C SER A 151 -17.08 -12.43 2.88
N VAL A 152 -16.54 -11.25 3.19
CA VAL A 152 -15.39 -11.10 4.12
C VAL A 152 -15.78 -11.57 5.52
N VAL A 153 -16.90 -11.10 6.07
CA VAL A 153 -17.39 -11.55 7.38
C VAL A 153 -17.60 -13.06 7.42
N GLN A 154 -18.15 -13.65 6.35
CA GLN A 154 -18.32 -15.09 6.25
C GLN A 154 -16.98 -15.83 6.28
N LEU A 155 -16.01 -15.38 5.47
CA LEU A 155 -14.66 -15.96 5.43
C LEU A 155 -14.00 -15.93 6.80
N LEU A 156 -13.96 -14.77 7.46
CA LEU A 156 -13.32 -14.64 8.77
C LEU A 156 -13.99 -15.53 9.82
N THR A 157 -15.32 -15.59 9.81
CA THR A 157 -16.10 -16.45 10.72
C THR A 157 -15.83 -17.93 10.47
N GLU A 158 -15.83 -18.35 9.21
CA GLU A 158 -15.74 -19.77 8.84
C GLU A 158 -14.36 -20.36 9.14
N TYR A 159 -13.30 -19.57 8.96
CA TYR A 159 -11.92 -20.04 9.08
C TYR A 159 -11.24 -19.63 10.40
N GLY A 160 -11.79 -18.67 11.14
CA GLY A 160 -11.25 -18.26 12.44
C GLY A 160 -10.07 -17.28 12.37
N PHE A 161 -9.99 -16.50 11.29
CA PHE A 161 -9.04 -15.39 11.18
C PHE A 161 -9.35 -14.29 12.20
N ASP A 162 -8.32 -13.58 12.65
CA ASP A 162 -8.40 -12.50 13.64
C ASP A 162 -8.57 -11.12 12.99
N GLY A 163 -8.66 -11.03 11.67
CA GLY A 163 -8.74 -9.77 10.97
C GLY A 163 -8.52 -9.87 9.47
N PHE A 164 -8.56 -8.72 8.82
CA PHE A 164 -8.51 -8.58 7.37
C PHE A 164 -7.59 -7.42 6.98
N ASP A 165 -6.85 -7.61 5.90
CA ASP A 165 -5.86 -6.65 5.41
C ASP A 165 -6.19 -6.23 3.97
N LEU A 166 -6.20 -4.92 3.73
CA LEU A 166 -6.61 -4.31 2.46
C LEU A 166 -5.39 -3.90 1.62
N ASP A 167 -5.16 -4.65 0.53
CA ASP A 167 -3.99 -4.48 -0.34
C ASP A 167 -4.43 -4.11 -1.76
N TRP A 168 -5.35 -3.14 -1.87
CA TRP A 168 -5.73 -2.56 -3.16
C TRP A 168 -4.62 -1.63 -3.67
N GLU A 169 -3.96 -2.03 -4.76
CA GLU A 169 -2.90 -1.27 -5.42
C GLU A 169 -3.34 -0.66 -6.77
N TYR A 170 -3.79 0.59 -6.84
CA TYR A 170 -4.09 1.53 -5.75
C TYR A 170 -5.42 2.26 -6.02
N PRO A 171 -6.18 2.71 -5.01
CA PRO A 171 -7.31 3.61 -5.21
C PRO A 171 -6.87 4.87 -5.95
N GLY A 172 -7.61 5.26 -6.99
CA GLY A 172 -7.32 6.46 -7.78
C GLY A 172 -6.25 6.29 -8.86
N ALA A 173 -5.47 5.21 -8.81
CA ALA A 173 -4.37 4.96 -9.75
C ALA A 173 -4.88 4.58 -11.16
N THR A 174 -4.84 5.53 -12.08
CA THR A 174 -5.30 5.31 -13.47
C THR A 174 -4.51 4.22 -14.21
N ASP A 175 -3.20 4.11 -13.95
CA ASP A 175 -2.32 3.06 -14.47
C ASP A 175 -2.66 1.66 -13.95
N ARG A 176 -3.48 1.57 -12.91
CA ARG A 176 -3.99 0.32 -12.31
C ARG A 176 -5.49 0.12 -12.56
N GLY A 177 -6.09 0.97 -13.39
CA GLY A 177 -7.51 0.93 -13.72
C GLY A 177 -8.44 1.55 -12.67
N GLY A 178 -7.90 2.40 -11.80
CA GLY A 178 -8.67 3.21 -10.84
C GLY A 178 -9.29 4.47 -11.45
N ALA A 179 -10.09 5.16 -10.65
CA ALA A 179 -10.83 6.37 -10.99
C ALA A 179 -10.76 7.39 -9.85
N TYR A 180 -10.93 8.68 -10.14
CA TYR A 180 -10.88 9.76 -9.12
C TYR A 180 -11.82 9.52 -7.93
N ALA A 181 -13.01 8.98 -8.17
CA ALA A 181 -13.99 8.67 -7.13
C ALA A 181 -13.56 7.54 -6.16
N ASP A 182 -12.49 6.81 -6.49
CA ASP A 182 -11.98 5.72 -5.67
C ASP A 182 -11.50 6.20 -4.31
N LYS A 183 -10.99 7.44 -4.20
CA LYS A 183 -10.57 8.00 -2.90
C LYS A 183 -11.71 8.00 -1.88
N ASP A 184 -12.87 8.52 -2.27
CA ASP A 184 -14.06 8.55 -1.43
C ASP A 184 -14.66 7.16 -1.26
N ASN A 185 -14.64 6.34 -2.31
CA ASN A 185 -15.25 5.01 -2.27
C ASN A 185 -14.41 4.00 -1.47
N PHE A 186 -13.10 4.16 -1.43
CA PHE A 186 -12.21 3.39 -0.56
C PHE A 186 -12.48 3.71 0.90
N LEU A 187 -12.62 4.99 1.26
CA LEU A 187 -13.03 5.37 2.62
C LEU A 187 -14.39 4.75 2.99
N LYS A 188 -15.39 4.79 2.10
CA LYS A 188 -16.69 4.13 2.34
C LYS A 188 -16.53 2.64 2.61
N LEU A 189 -15.72 1.94 1.82
CA LEU A 189 -15.44 0.51 2.03
C LEU A 189 -14.84 0.26 3.42
N VAL A 190 -13.83 1.04 3.81
CA VAL A 190 -13.14 0.87 5.10
C VAL A 190 -14.08 1.17 6.27
N THR A 191 -14.89 2.23 6.18
CA THR A 191 -15.93 2.54 7.18
C THR A 191 -16.91 1.39 7.33
N GLU A 192 -17.48 0.89 6.21
CA GLU A 192 -18.50 -0.16 6.22
C GLU A 192 -17.91 -1.52 6.70
N LEU A 193 -16.63 -1.82 6.40
CA LEU A 193 -15.91 -2.98 6.95
C LEU A 193 -15.74 -2.87 8.47
N ARG A 194 -15.26 -1.72 8.97
CA ARG A 194 -15.08 -1.48 10.41
C ARG A 194 -16.41 -1.63 11.16
N GLU A 195 -17.47 -1.01 10.66
CA GLU A 195 -18.82 -1.14 11.22
C GLU A 195 -19.31 -2.59 11.26
N ALA A 196 -19.07 -3.36 10.18
CA ALA A 196 -19.42 -4.77 10.13
C ALA A 196 -18.64 -5.60 11.16
N PHE A 197 -17.33 -5.35 11.30
CA PHE A 197 -16.48 -6.07 12.26
C PHE A 197 -16.86 -5.73 13.71
N ASP A 198 -17.15 -4.47 14.01
CA ASP A 198 -17.66 -4.03 15.32
C ASP A 198 -19.01 -4.66 15.64
N SER A 199 -19.90 -4.77 14.65
CA SER A 199 -21.21 -5.39 14.81
C SER A 199 -21.13 -6.89 15.08
N VAL A 200 -20.15 -7.59 14.49
CA VAL A 200 -19.88 -9.00 14.79
C VAL A 200 -19.30 -9.17 16.19
N GLY A 201 -18.54 -8.19 16.69
CA GLY A 201 -18.08 -8.15 18.07
C GLY A 201 -17.01 -9.18 18.43
N GLN A 202 -16.31 -9.75 17.44
CA GLN A 202 -15.20 -10.69 17.66
C GLN A 202 -13.83 -10.02 17.86
N GLY A 203 -13.78 -8.69 17.80
CA GLY A 203 -12.51 -7.94 17.94
C GLY A 203 -11.58 -8.14 16.75
N TRP A 204 -12.13 -8.34 15.55
CA TRP A 204 -11.32 -8.46 14.33
C TRP A 204 -10.60 -7.17 14.00
N GLU A 205 -9.32 -7.30 13.64
CA GLU A 205 -8.50 -6.20 13.16
C GLU A 205 -8.80 -5.89 11.68
N LEU A 206 -8.67 -4.61 11.33
CA LEU A 206 -8.69 -4.15 9.95
C LEU A 206 -7.42 -3.34 9.68
N THR A 207 -6.60 -3.82 8.75
CA THR A 207 -5.33 -3.18 8.37
C THR A 207 -5.28 -2.91 6.87
N ALA A 208 -4.27 -2.17 6.40
CA ALA A 208 -4.07 -1.95 4.97
C ALA A 208 -2.58 -1.80 4.64
N ALA A 209 -2.13 -2.44 3.56
CA ALA A 209 -0.88 -2.10 2.89
C ALA A 209 -1.04 -0.84 2.03
N VAL A 210 -0.14 0.12 2.20
CA VAL A 210 -0.29 1.45 1.60
C VAL A 210 1.03 1.99 0.99
N PRO A 211 0.96 2.79 -0.09
CA PRO A 211 2.15 3.35 -0.71
C PRO A 211 2.71 4.51 0.11
N VAL A 212 3.96 4.90 -0.18
CA VAL A 212 4.61 6.08 0.43
C VAL A 212 4.93 7.20 -0.56
N ALA A 213 4.46 7.09 -1.81
CA ALA A 213 4.60 8.14 -2.80
C ALA A 213 3.47 9.17 -2.69
N LYS A 214 3.82 10.47 -2.58
CA LYS A 214 2.86 11.57 -2.38
C LYS A 214 1.71 11.61 -3.38
N PHE A 215 1.98 11.37 -4.66
CA PHE A 215 0.94 11.38 -5.69
C PHE A 215 -0.11 10.26 -5.45
N ARG A 216 0.31 9.08 -4.98
CA ARG A 216 -0.62 7.99 -4.63
C ARG A 216 -1.50 8.34 -3.45
N LEU A 217 -0.94 8.95 -2.40
CA LEU A 217 -1.72 9.40 -1.24
C LEU A 217 -2.78 10.43 -1.66
N GLN A 218 -2.38 11.40 -2.49
CA GLN A 218 -3.28 12.44 -2.99
C GLN A 218 -4.42 11.86 -3.85
N GLU A 219 -4.11 10.89 -4.70
CA GLU A 219 -5.07 10.20 -5.57
C GLU A 219 -6.08 9.32 -4.80
N GLY A 220 -5.64 8.62 -3.74
CA GLY A 220 -6.37 7.46 -3.23
C GLY A 220 -6.74 7.44 -1.75
N TYR A 221 -6.14 8.29 -0.90
CA TYR A 221 -6.18 8.08 0.55
C TYR A 221 -6.66 9.30 1.34
N HIS A 222 -7.77 9.15 2.05
CA HIS A 222 -8.23 10.06 3.11
C HIS A 222 -7.54 9.69 4.42
N VAL A 223 -6.27 10.09 4.56
CA VAL A 223 -5.34 9.58 5.59
C VAL A 223 -5.88 9.71 7.02
N PRO A 224 -6.38 10.87 7.50
CA PRO A 224 -6.86 10.99 8.88
C PRO A 224 -8.01 10.03 9.18
N GLU A 225 -9.00 9.95 8.29
CA GLU A 225 -10.18 9.11 8.44
C GLU A 225 -9.80 7.63 8.38
N LEU A 226 -8.96 7.23 7.41
CA LEU A 226 -8.49 5.86 7.30
C LEU A 226 -7.70 5.42 8.53
N CYS A 227 -6.76 6.23 9.02
CA CYS A 227 -5.99 5.91 10.22
C CYS A 227 -6.83 5.86 11.51
N SER A 228 -8.01 6.49 11.52
CA SER A 228 -8.96 6.36 12.63
C SER A 228 -9.75 5.06 12.62
N LEU A 229 -9.90 4.42 11.45
CA LEU A 229 -10.70 3.21 11.24
C LEU A 229 -9.83 1.93 11.22
N LEU A 230 -8.58 2.05 10.79
CA LEU A 230 -7.63 0.95 10.64
C LEU A 230 -6.82 0.75 11.92
N ASP A 231 -6.60 -0.50 12.32
CA ASP A 231 -5.83 -0.89 13.50
C ASP A 231 -4.33 -0.65 13.31
N ALA A 232 -3.83 -0.85 12.10
CA ALA A 232 -2.45 -0.57 11.68
C ALA A 232 -2.39 -0.21 10.18
N ILE A 233 -1.37 0.57 9.83
CA ILE A 233 -1.04 0.98 8.46
C ILE A 233 0.31 0.37 8.10
N HIS A 234 0.31 -0.56 7.14
CA HIS A 234 1.53 -1.23 6.69
C HIS A 234 2.14 -0.43 5.53
N LEU A 235 3.13 0.41 5.84
CA LEU A 235 3.79 1.25 4.84
C LEU A 235 4.65 0.38 3.94
N MET A 236 4.38 0.38 2.63
CA MET A 236 5.21 -0.29 1.63
C MET A 236 6.45 0.58 1.31
N THR A 237 7.34 0.72 2.30
CA THR A 237 8.64 1.41 2.21
C THR A 237 9.69 0.54 1.52
N TYR A 238 9.33 0.07 0.33
CA TYR A 238 10.14 -0.69 -0.59
C TYR A 238 9.58 -0.50 -2.01
N ASP A 239 10.30 -0.97 -3.02
CA ASP A 239 9.99 -0.67 -4.43
C ASP A 239 9.95 0.83 -4.72
N LEU A 240 10.75 1.59 -3.98
CA LEU A 240 10.93 3.02 -4.19
C LEU A 240 11.75 3.27 -5.46
N ARG A 241 12.50 2.26 -5.90
CA ARG A 241 13.23 2.21 -7.17
C ARG A 241 13.10 0.81 -7.77
N GLY A 242 13.29 0.73 -9.07
CA GLY A 242 13.25 -0.52 -9.82
C GLY A 242 13.63 -0.29 -11.27
N ASN A 243 13.54 -1.33 -12.11
CA ASN A 243 13.87 -1.24 -13.52
C ASN A 243 13.07 -0.15 -14.25
N TRP A 244 11.84 0.14 -13.81
CA TRP A 244 10.98 1.21 -14.34
C TRP A 244 11.61 2.62 -14.24
N CYS A 245 12.55 2.85 -13.33
CA CYS A 245 13.27 4.12 -13.18
C CYS A 245 14.28 4.38 -14.32
N GLY A 246 14.81 3.33 -14.94
CA GLY A 246 15.81 3.46 -16.02
C GLY A 246 17.26 3.64 -15.56
N PHE A 247 17.53 3.43 -14.27
CA PHE A 247 18.86 3.41 -13.67
C PHE A 247 18.89 2.41 -12.50
N ALA A 248 20.08 1.91 -12.16
CA ALA A 248 20.28 0.98 -11.05
C ALA A 248 20.32 1.73 -9.72
N ASP A 249 19.61 1.21 -8.73
CA ASP A 249 19.50 1.83 -7.42
C ASP A 249 18.99 0.83 -6.37
N VAL A 250 19.26 1.09 -5.09
CA VAL A 250 18.62 0.38 -3.98
C VAL A 250 17.15 0.77 -3.92
N HIS A 251 16.28 -0.11 -3.39
CA HIS A 251 14.82 0.08 -3.50
C HIS A 251 14.10 0.43 -2.18
N SER A 252 14.84 0.53 -1.08
CA SER A 252 14.32 0.78 0.27
C SER A 252 15.29 1.66 1.08
N MET A 253 15.88 2.68 0.46
CA MET A 253 16.80 3.60 1.13
C MET A 253 16.11 4.33 2.29
N LEU A 254 16.79 4.41 3.43
CA LEU A 254 16.25 5.06 4.63
C LEU A 254 16.17 6.59 4.47
N TYR A 255 17.18 7.20 3.86
CA TYR A 255 17.27 8.65 3.71
C TYR A 255 17.51 9.09 2.26
N MET A 256 17.09 10.32 1.97
CA MET A 256 17.37 11.04 0.71
C MET A 256 18.88 11.26 0.54
N ARG A 257 19.37 11.07 -0.69
CA ARG A 257 20.79 11.20 -1.07
C ARG A 257 21.04 12.49 -1.84
N PRO A 258 21.68 13.50 -1.22
CA PRO A 258 21.88 14.81 -1.85
C PRO A 258 22.64 14.71 -3.18
N GLY A 259 22.07 15.28 -4.24
CA GLY A 259 22.66 15.29 -5.58
C GLY A 259 22.49 13.99 -6.37
N LEU A 260 21.91 12.94 -5.76
CA LEU A 260 21.42 11.74 -6.47
C LEU A 260 19.90 11.78 -6.59
N ASP A 261 19.22 11.92 -5.46
CA ASP A 261 17.75 11.93 -5.41
C ASP A 261 17.20 13.33 -5.73
N GLU A 262 16.72 13.49 -6.97
CA GLU A 262 16.15 14.75 -7.46
C GLU A 262 14.68 14.58 -7.90
N TRP A 263 13.96 15.70 -7.96
CA TRP A 263 12.59 15.76 -8.51
C TRP A 263 11.62 14.84 -7.77
N ALA A 264 10.94 13.94 -8.49
CA ALA A 264 10.00 12.99 -7.92
C ALA A 264 10.64 11.99 -6.94
N TYR A 265 11.98 11.87 -6.94
CA TYR A 265 12.73 10.94 -6.10
C TYR A 265 13.23 11.57 -4.80
N GLU A 266 13.28 12.90 -4.69
CA GLU A 266 13.83 13.62 -3.53
C GLU A 266 13.17 13.19 -2.20
N LYS A 267 11.86 12.90 -2.25
CA LYS A 267 11.06 12.48 -1.09
C LYS A 267 10.63 11.02 -1.12
N LEU A 268 11.22 10.22 -2.00
CA LEU A 268 10.86 8.81 -2.18
C LEU A 268 11.95 7.93 -1.54
N ASN A 269 11.96 7.96 -0.20
CA ASN A 269 12.78 7.16 0.73
C ASN A 269 11.91 6.82 1.97
N ASP A 270 12.34 5.86 2.79
CA ASP A 270 11.55 5.38 3.92
C ASP A 270 11.22 6.50 4.92
N ASN A 271 12.20 7.35 5.27
CA ASN A 271 12.00 8.38 6.27
C ASN A 271 11.00 9.44 5.82
N ASP A 272 11.17 9.99 4.62
CA ASP A 272 10.23 10.98 4.08
C ASP A 272 8.85 10.34 3.82
N GLY A 273 8.80 9.04 3.49
CA GLY A 273 7.56 8.28 3.37
C GLY A 273 6.78 8.18 4.69
N VAL A 274 7.45 7.86 5.80
CA VAL A 274 6.86 7.84 7.15
C VAL A 274 6.39 9.24 7.55
N LEU A 275 7.25 10.25 7.36
CA LEU A 275 6.93 11.65 7.69
C LEU A 275 5.75 12.18 6.88
N LEU A 276 5.62 11.75 5.62
CA LEU A 276 4.49 12.13 4.77
C LEU A 276 3.16 11.60 5.31
N TRP A 277 3.09 10.35 5.77
CA TRP A 277 1.89 9.79 6.39
C TRP A 277 1.53 10.50 7.69
N GLU A 278 2.53 10.86 8.49
CA GLU A 278 2.34 11.71 9.68
C GLU A 278 1.83 13.11 9.31
N GLU A 279 2.44 13.77 8.33
CA GLU A 279 2.05 15.10 7.84
C GLU A 279 0.59 15.10 7.35
N PHE A 280 0.16 14.02 6.70
CA PHE A 280 -1.20 13.83 6.23
C PHE A 280 -2.19 13.45 7.35
N GLY A 281 -1.73 13.30 8.59
CA GLY A 281 -2.57 13.18 9.78
C GLY A 281 -2.66 11.77 10.38
N CYS A 282 -1.81 10.83 9.95
CA CYS A 282 -1.78 9.50 10.55
C CYS A 282 -0.92 9.47 11.83
N PRO A 283 -1.45 8.99 12.97
CA PRO A 283 -0.65 8.82 14.18
C PRO A 283 0.50 7.82 14.01
N ARG A 284 1.69 8.13 14.55
CA ARG A 284 2.87 7.26 14.47
C ARG A 284 2.65 5.88 15.08
N ASP A 285 1.85 5.80 16.14
CA ASP A 285 1.45 4.54 16.80
C ASP A 285 0.44 3.71 15.99
N LYS A 286 0.10 4.12 14.76
CA LYS A 286 -0.57 3.31 13.74
C LYS A 286 0.36 2.87 12.61
N LEU A 287 1.50 3.52 12.43
CA LEU A 287 2.40 3.31 11.29
C LEU A 287 3.35 2.14 11.53
N VAL A 288 3.40 1.21 10.59
CA VAL A 288 4.30 0.05 10.60
C VAL A 288 5.24 0.16 9.41
N LEU A 289 6.55 0.19 9.65
CA LEU A 289 7.56 0.34 8.59
C LEU A 289 7.74 -0.97 7.81
N GLY A 290 7.59 -0.94 6.49
CA GLY A 290 7.83 -2.08 5.62
C GLY A 290 9.33 -2.36 5.41
N THR A 291 9.68 -3.65 5.39
CA THR A 291 11.04 -4.14 5.21
C THR A 291 11.05 -5.25 4.14
N PRO A 292 11.75 -5.07 3.01
CA PRO A 292 11.77 -6.09 1.96
C PRO A 292 12.78 -7.18 2.27
N PHE A 293 12.37 -8.45 2.15
CA PHE A 293 13.28 -9.61 2.19
C PHE A 293 13.67 -10.08 0.80
N TYR A 294 13.69 -9.14 -0.14
CA TYR A 294 14.16 -9.31 -1.51
C TYR A 294 14.95 -8.07 -1.91
N GLY A 295 15.64 -8.16 -3.03
CA GLY A 295 16.27 -7.03 -3.69
C GLY A 295 15.71 -6.79 -5.08
N ARG A 296 15.83 -5.55 -5.55
CA ARG A 296 15.59 -5.21 -6.96
C ARG A 296 16.88 -5.38 -7.76
N THR A 297 16.77 -6.10 -8.88
CA THR A 297 17.93 -6.46 -9.72
C THR A 297 17.89 -5.73 -11.06
N TYR A 298 19.06 -5.47 -11.62
CA TYR A 298 19.25 -4.69 -12.83
C TYR A 298 20.31 -5.31 -13.73
N THR A 299 20.12 -5.12 -15.04
CA THR A 299 21.20 -5.33 -16.02
C THR A 299 21.79 -3.97 -16.42
N LEU A 300 23.05 -3.72 -16.05
CA LEU A 300 23.76 -2.47 -16.31
C LEU A 300 24.00 -2.23 -17.80
N GLY A 301 23.97 -0.96 -18.20
CA GLY A 301 24.29 -0.51 -19.55
C GLY A 301 25.78 -0.62 -19.88
N SER A 302 26.64 -0.50 -18.86
CA SER A 302 28.08 -0.70 -18.95
C SER A 302 28.59 -1.43 -17.70
N ARG A 303 29.57 -2.32 -17.87
CA ARG A 303 30.24 -3.03 -16.76
C ARG A 303 31.18 -2.13 -15.96
N ASP A 304 31.54 -0.98 -16.52
CA ASP A 304 32.48 -0.03 -15.92
C ASP A 304 31.78 1.03 -15.05
N ASN A 305 30.44 1.09 -15.08
CA ASN A 305 29.65 1.99 -14.24
C ASN A 305 28.70 1.17 -13.38
N VAL A 306 29.06 1.02 -12.11
CA VAL A 306 28.40 0.13 -11.14
C VAL A 306 27.84 0.88 -9.92
N GLU A 307 28.00 2.20 -9.92
CA GLU A 307 27.57 3.07 -8.83
C GLU A 307 26.05 3.24 -8.85
N LEU A 308 25.50 3.79 -7.76
CA LEU A 308 24.10 4.20 -7.72
C LEU A 308 23.80 5.15 -8.88
N HIS A 309 22.61 5.00 -9.47
CA HIS A 309 22.15 5.70 -10.67
C HIS A 309 22.92 5.35 -11.95
N ALA A 310 23.69 4.25 -11.97
CA ALA A 310 24.27 3.73 -13.21
C ALA A 310 23.16 3.44 -14.24
N PRO A 311 23.34 3.83 -15.53
CA PRO A 311 22.37 3.52 -16.58
C PRO A 311 22.20 2.01 -16.76
N ILE A 312 20.97 1.59 -17.07
CA ILE A 312 20.62 0.16 -17.24
C ILE A 312 20.09 -0.13 -18.64
N LYS A 313 20.13 -1.40 -19.03
CA LYS A 313 19.40 -1.92 -20.19
C LYS A 313 17.93 -2.13 -19.81
N LYS A 314 17.16 -1.04 -19.72
CA LYS A 314 15.77 -1.05 -19.23
C LYS A 314 14.87 -2.09 -19.95
N TRP A 315 15.12 -2.33 -21.24
CA TRP A 315 14.36 -3.29 -22.06
C TRP A 315 14.58 -4.77 -21.69
N GLU A 316 15.58 -5.09 -20.87
CA GLU A 316 15.78 -6.44 -20.31
C GLU A 316 14.78 -6.74 -19.17
N GLY A 317 14.06 -5.72 -18.67
CA GLY A 317 13.08 -5.87 -17.59
C GLY A 317 13.68 -5.92 -16.18
N GLY A 318 14.99 -6.10 -16.05
CA GLY A 318 15.71 -6.13 -14.78
C GLY A 318 17.00 -6.94 -14.86
N GLY A 319 17.51 -7.37 -13.72
CA GLY A 319 18.56 -8.40 -13.65
C GLY A 319 18.00 -9.77 -13.99
N LYS A 320 18.90 -10.70 -14.32
CA LYS A 320 18.54 -12.08 -14.66
C LYS A 320 17.76 -12.72 -13.49
N PRO A 321 16.76 -13.56 -13.78
CA PRO A 321 15.98 -14.22 -12.75
C PRO A 321 16.87 -15.10 -11.87
N GLY A 322 16.62 -15.07 -10.56
CA GLY A 322 17.22 -15.99 -9.61
C GLY A 322 16.78 -17.44 -9.88
N PRO A 323 17.56 -18.44 -9.42
CA PRO A 323 17.29 -19.85 -9.69
C PRO A 323 16.00 -20.38 -9.05
N TYR A 324 15.46 -19.69 -8.05
CA TYR A 324 14.38 -20.16 -7.19
C TYR A 324 13.12 -19.30 -7.30
N THR A 325 13.24 -17.98 -7.18
CA THR A 325 12.10 -17.06 -7.40
C THR A 325 11.74 -16.96 -8.89
N ASN A 326 12.71 -17.20 -9.77
CA ASN A 326 12.56 -17.22 -11.22
C ASN A 326 11.83 -15.98 -11.78
N ALA A 327 12.07 -14.82 -11.18
CA ALA A 327 11.44 -13.56 -11.54
C ALA A 327 12.50 -12.54 -11.98
N THR A 328 12.39 -12.05 -13.20
CA THR A 328 13.28 -10.98 -13.71
C THR A 328 13.11 -9.72 -12.87
N GLY A 329 14.22 -9.08 -12.49
CA GLY A 329 14.20 -7.80 -11.76
C GLY A 329 13.97 -7.91 -10.24
N THR A 330 13.85 -9.10 -9.69
CA THR A 330 13.78 -9.32 -8.23
C THR A 330 14.53 -10.60 -7.83
N MET A 331 14.99 -10.67 -6.58
CA MET A 331 15.68 -11.83 -6.03
C MET A 331 15.45 -11.89 -4.52
N ALA A 332 15.07 -13.05 -3.98
CA ALA A 332 14.87 -13.21 -2.53
C ALA A 332 16.19 -13.07 -1.76
N TYR A 333 16.15 -12.71 -0.48
CA TYR A 333 17.35 -12.56 0.34
C TYR A 333 18.18 -13.85 0.33
N PHE A 334 17.55 -15.02 0.49
CA PHE A 334 18.25 -16.31 0.46
C PHE A 334 18.95 -16.59 -0.88
N GLU A 335 18.46 -16.06 -2.00
CA GLU A 335 19.12 -16.15 -3.30
C GLU A 335 20.32 -15.20 -3.37
N ILE A 336 20.15 -13.96 -2.91
CA ILE A 336 21.19 -12.92 -2.94
C ILE A 336 22.39 -13.37 -2.10
N CYS A 337 22.15 -13.70 -0.83
CA CYS A 337 23.23 -14.05 0.08
C CYS A 337 23.90 -15.37 -0.32
N LYS A 338 23.15 -16.36 -0.81
CA LYS A 338 23.72 -17.61 -1.34
C LYS A 338 24.57 -17.37 -2.57
N MET A 339 24.09 -16.57 -3.52
CA MET A 339 24.79 -16.25 -4.75
C MET A 339 26.14 -15.56 -4.47
N MET A 340 26.18 -14.65 -3.50
CA MET A 340 27.41 -13.97 -3.09
C MET A 340 28.39 -14.89 -2.36
N LEU A 341 27.90 -15.88 -1.60
CA LEU A 341 28.75 -16.88 -0.95
C LEU A 341 29.30 -17.92 -1.92
N ASP A 342 28.50 -18.37 -2.88
CA ASP A 342 28.88 -19.38 -3.86
C ASP A 342 29.87 -18.82 -4.90
N ASP A 343 29.87 -17.50 -5.12
CA ASP A 343 30.66 -16.84 -6.15
C ASP A 343 31.29 -15.53 -5.66
N ASN A 344 32.59 -15.61 -5.34
CA ASN A 344 33.38 -14.49 -4.84
C ASN A 344 33.68 -13.39 -5.88
N ALA A 345 33.18 -13.51 -7.11
CA ALA A 345 33.23 -12.43 -8.09
C ALA A 345 32.16 -11.37 -7.87
N TRP A 346 31.15 -11.64 -7.03
CA TRP A 346 30.25 -10.61 -6.54
C TRP A 346 30.98 -9.64 -5.64
N VAL A 347 30.70 -8.36 -5.85
CA VAL A 347 31.37 -7.27 -5.17
C VAL A 347 30.35 -6.51 -4.34
N ASP A 348 30.54 -6.58 -3.03
CA ASP A 348 29.68 -5.93 -2.04
C ASP A 348 29.97 -4.43 -1.99
N ARG A 349 28.91 -3.65 -1.83
CA ARG A 349 28.92 -2.20 -1.66
C ARG A 349 27.84 -1.80 -0.67
N TYR A 350 27.93 -0.57 -0.21
CA TYR A 350 27.00 -0.02 0.76
C TYR A 350 26.67 1.42 0.38
N ASP A 351 25.39 1.77 0.42
CA ASP A 351 24.94 3.15 0.33
C ASP A 351 25.05 3.79 1.72
N ASP A 352 26.11 4.56 1.96
CA ASP A 352 26.39 5.16 3.28
C ASP A 352 25.36 6.23 3.70
N VAL A 353 24.52 6.72 2.78
CA VAL A 353 23.48 7.71 3.06
C VAL A 353 22.11 7.06 3.11
N GLY A 354 21.80 6.20 2.13
CA GLY A 354 20.59 5.38 2.12
C GLY A 354 20.57 4.27 3.18
N LEU A 355 21.73 3.92 3.74
CA LEU A 355 21.94 2.92 4.80
C LEU A 355 21.44 1.51 4.44
N VAL A 356 21.71 1.10 3.20
CA VAL A 356 21.31 -0.21 2.65
C VAL A 356 22.41 -0.77 1.73
N PRO A 357 22.58 -2.11 1.68
CA PRO A 357 23.59 -2.73 0.84
C PRO A 357 23.17 -2.80 -0.64
N PHE A 358 24.18 -2.92 -1.50
CA PHE A 358 24.01 -3.38 -2.86
C PHE A 358 25.21 -4.23 -3.29
N ALA A 359 25.04 -5.04 -4.31
CA ALA A 359 26.10 -5.88 -4.85
C ALA A 359 26.04 -5.93 -6.36
N TYR A 360 27.18 -6.17 -6.99
CA TYR A 360 27.24 -6.31 -8.45
C TYR A 360 28.25 -7.36 -8.88
N LYS A 361 28.02 -7.90 -10.08
CA LYS A 361 28.96 -8.77 -10.80
C LYS A 361 28.76 -8.59 -12.29
N GLU A 362 29.84 -8.24 -13.00
CA GLU A 362 29.81 -7.91 -14.43
C GLU A 362 28.74 -6.84 -14.74
N ASP A 363 27.67 -7.20 -15.43
CA ASP A 363 26.55 -6.31 -15.75
C ASP A 363 25.31 -6.59 -14.90
N GLN A 364 25.39 -7.42 -13.87
CA GLN A 364 24.29 -7.68 -12.94
C GLN A 364 24.50 -6.87 -11.67
N TRP A 365 23.43 -6.26 -11.18
CA TRP A 365 23.43 -5.38 -10.02
C TRP A 365 22.18 -5.66 -9.18
N VAL A 366 22.30 -5.67 -7.85
CA VAL A 366 21.18 -5.88 -6.92
C VAL A 366 21.28 -4.95 -5.73
N GLY A 367 20.18 -4.28 -5.40
CA GLY A 367 20.04 -3.46 -4.19
C GLY A 367 18.98 -4.10 -3.30
N TYR A 368 19.31 -4.31 -2.03
CA TYR A 368 18.58 -5.23 -1.14
C TYR A 368 18.72 -4.82 0.34
N GLU A 369 18.09 -5.56 1.24
CA GLU A 369 18.30 -5.46 2.69
C GLU A 369 19.10 -6.66 3.20
N ASP A 370 19.89 -6.44 4.25
CA ASP A 370 20.52 -7.50 5.02
C ASP A 370 20.24 -7.32 6.53
N PRO A 371 20.69 -8.25 7.40
CA PRO A 371 20.51 -8.10 8.84
C PRO A 371 21.12 -6.81 9.43
N ASP A 372 22.15 -6.24 8.79
CA ASP A 372 22.82 -5.06 9.31
C ASP A 372 22.02 -3.79 8.97
N SER A 373 21.49 -3.66 7.75
CA SER A 373 20.58 -2.57 7.38
C SER A 373 19.23 -2.66 8.09
N LEU A 374 18.69 -3.87 8.28
CA LEU A 374 17.46 -4.05 9.06
C LEU A 374 17.64 -3.64 10.52
N LYS A 375 18.80 -3.89 11.13
CA LYS A 375 19.08 -3.43 12.50
C LYS A 375 18.99 -1.91 12.60
N ILE A 376 19.55 -1.19 11.63
CA ILE A 376 19.45 0.28 11.53
C ILE A 376 17.98 0.70 11.44
N LYS A 377 17.18 0.02 10.60
CA LYS A 377 15.75 0.31 10.48
C LYS A 377 14.97 0.00 11.76
N MET A 378 15.35 -1.01 12.54
CA MET A 378 14.70 -1.27 13.83
C MET A 378 15.04 -0.18 14.85
N ASP A 379 16.26 0.36 14.83
CA ASP A 379 16.62 1.54 15.64
C ASP A 379 15.80 2.76 15.20
N TYR A 380 15.66 2.99 13.89
CA TYR A 380 14.80 4.03 13.34
C TYR A 380 13.32 3.88 13.76
N VAL A 381 12.74 2.68 13.71
CA VAL A 381 11.36 2.39 14.16
C VAL A 381 11.14 2.84 15.61
N LYS A 382 12.10 2.57 16.50
CA LYS A 382 12.05 2.97 17.91
C LYS A 382 12.21 4.49 18.06
N ASP A 383 13.18 5.08 17.37
CA ASP A 383 13.46 6.52 17.45
C ASP A 383 12.28 7.35 16.94
N MET A 384 11.64 6.89 15.87
CA MET A 384 10.46 7.49 15.30
C MET A 384 9.18 7.14 16.05
N LYS A 385 9.23 6.22 17.03
CA LYS A 385 8.08 5.81 17.85
C LYS A 385 6.96 5.20 17.01
N LEU A 386 7.32 4.44 15.98
CA LEU A 386 6.37 3.78 15.10
C LEU A 386 5.74 2.57 15.81
N LEU A 387 4.60 2.09 15.31
CA LEU A 387 3.91 0.92 15.84
C LEU A 387 4.75 -0.37 15.72
N GLY A 388 5.62 -0.46 14.71
CA GLY A 388 6.50 -1.60 14.54
C GLY A 388 7.08 -1.71 13.13
N ALA A 389 7.41 -2.94 12.75
CA ALA A 389 7.89 -3.29 11.42
C ALA A 389 7.04 -4.39 10.77
N MET A 390 6.99 -4.34 9.45
CA MET A 390 6.31 -5.28 8.57
C MET A 390 7.33 -5.84 7.58
N THR A 391 7.25 -7.13 7.24
CA THR A 391 8.09 -7.73 6.21
C THR A 391 7.30 -8.23 5.00
N TRP A 392 7.82 -7.90 3.81
CA TRP A 392 7.47 -8.54 2.55
C TRP A 392 8.69 -9.29 2.00
N ALA A 393 8.73 -10.62 2.00
CA ALA A 393 7.83 -11.51 2.73
C ALA A 393 8.64 -12.56 3.52
N VAL A 394 8.01 -13.16 4.53
CA VAL A 394 8.71 -14.04 5.49
C VAL A 394 9.36 -15.26 4.83
N ASP A 395 8.76 -15.75 3.74
CA ASP A 395 9.23 -16.88 2.94
C ASP A 395 10.45 -16.55 2.05
N GLN A 396 10.87 -15.28 2.00
CA GLN A 396 12.04 -14.82 1.24
C GLN A 396 13.29 -14.62 2.13
N ASP A 397 13.15 -14.79 3.45
CA ASP A 397 14.27 -14.89 4.39
C ASP A 397 15.10 -16.17 4.14
N ASP A 398 16.28 -16.27 4.74
CA ASP A 398 17.08 -17.50 4.74
C ASP A 398 16.59 -18.47 5.83
N TYR A 399 15.39 -19.03 5.64
CA TYR A 399 14.78 -20.00 6.56
C TYR A 399 15.50 -21.36 6.61
N LEU A 400 16.35 -21.63 5.61
CA LEU A 400 17.17 -22.84 5.54
C LEU A 400 18.52 -22.68 6.27
N GLY A 401 19.01 -21.45 6.43
CA GLY A 401 20.28 -21.13 7.07
C GLY A 401 21.48 -21.35 6.16
N TRP A 402 21.33 -21.07 4.85
CA TRP A 402 22.39 -21.18 3.84
C TRP A 402 23.45 -20.09 3.94
N CYS A 403 23.12 -18.94 4.50
CA CYS A 403 23.91 -17.73 4.38
C CYS A 403 24.87 -17.50 5.54
N ASN A 404 25.22 -18.56 6.28
CA ASN A 404 26.12 -18.53 7.44
C ASN A 404 25.72 -17.53 8.54
N ARG A 405 24.44 -17.11 8.59
CA ARG A 405 23.87 -16.20 9.60
C ARG A 405 22.77 -16.85 10.46
N GLY A 406 22.67 -18.19 10.42
CA GLY A 406 21.61 -18.94 11.09
C GLY A 406 20.31 -18.97 10.27
N LYS A 407 19.25 -19.58 10.81
CA LYS A 407 17.93 -19.63 10.15
C LYS A 407 17.14 -18.37 10.42
N ASN A 408 16.46 -17.86 9.41
CA ASN A 408 15.65 -16.64 9.46
C ASN A 408 16.43 -15.41 9.99
N PRO A 409 17.63 -15.12 9.47
CA PRO A 409 18.46 -14.03 9.98
C PRO A 409 17.76 -12.66 9.88
N MET A 410 16.93 -12.44 8.86
CA MET A 410 16.21 -11.18 8.68
C MET A 410 15.13 -11.02 9.75
N MET A 411 14.27 -12.03 9.95
CA MET A 411 13.26 -12.00 11.01
C MET A 411 13.85 -11.99 12.41
N ASN A 412 14.95 -12.70 12.67
CA ASN A 412 15.61 -12.66 13.97
C ASN A 412 16.10 -11.23 14.28
N THR A 413 16.59 -10.51 13.28
CA THR A 413 17.01 -9.11 13.45
C THR A 413 15.83 -8.22 13.85
N ILE A 414 14.69 -8.35 13.16
CA ILE A 414 13.47 -7.62 13.50
C ILE A 414 12.97 -7.99 14.91
N TYR A 415 12.96 -9.28 15.24
CA TYR A 415 12.58 -9.77 16.55
C TYR A 415 13.46 -9.20 17.67
N GLU A 416 14.78 -9.32 17.56
CA GLU A 416 15.71 -8.80 18.55
C GLU A 416 15.63 -7.27 18.68
N GLY A 417 15.35 -6.56 17.58
CA GLY A 417 15.18 -5.11 17.57
C GLY A 417 13.92 -4.62 18.27
N LEU A 418 12.84 -5.41 18.27
CA LEU A 418 11.49 -4.97 18.69
C LEU A 418 10.85 -5.80 19.82
N LYS A 419 11.41 -6.93 20.25
CA LYS A 419 10.79 -7.81 21.26
C LYS A 419 10.49 -7.10 22.60
N ASP A 420 11.35 -6.18 23.00
CA ASP A 420 11.25 -5.41 24.24
C ASP A 420 10.78 -3.97 24.00
N TYR A 421 10.47 -3.61 22.76
CA TYR A 421 10.02 -2.27 22.41
C TYR A 421 8.53 -2.10 22.74
N ILE A 422 8.25 -1.09 23.57
CA ILE A 422 6.90 -0.64 23.89
C ILE A 422 6.68 0.70 23.21
N VAL A 423 5.68 0.74 22.32
CA VAL A 423 5.29 1.93 21.58
C VAL A 423 4.81 2.99 22.57
N PRO A 424 5.42 4.19 22.58
CA PRO A 424 4.94 5.27 23.43
C PRO A 424 3.50 5.64 23.05
N PRO A 425 2.63 5.97 24.01
CA PRO A 425 1.29 6.42 23.68
C PRO A 425 1.37 7.65 22.77
N ALA A 426 0.48 7.72 21.76
CA ALA A 426 0.36 8.93 20.95
C ALA A 426 0.20 10.15 21.88
N PRO A 427 0.84 11.29 21.54
CA PRO A 427 0.59 12.53 22.26
C PRO A 427 -0.91 12.75 22.30
N THR A 428 -1.48 12.90 23.49
CA THR A 428 -2.91 13.20 23.61
C THR A 428 -3.12 14.55 22.96
N THR A 429 -3.57 14.56 21.70
CA THR A 429 -4.10 15.76 21.09
C THR A 429 -5.27 16.11 21.97
N THR A 430 -5.07 17.08 22.86
CA THR A 430 -6.17 17.63 23.64
C THR A 430 -7.14 18.08 22.56
N SER A 431 -8.27 17.40 22.45
CA SER A 431 -9.38 17.85 21.63
C SER A 431 -9.72 19.21 22.19
N THR A 432 -9.11 20.25 21.62
CA THR A 432 -9.53 21.62 21.84
C THR A 432 -10.93 21.58 21.31
N THR A 433 -11.87 21.51 22.24
CA THR A 433 -13.29 21.42 21.97
C THR A 433 -13.55 22.39 20.85
N ARG A 434 -13.86 21.89 19.65
CA ARG A 434 -14.31 22.74 18.56
C ARG A 434 -15.52 23.44 19.15
N LYS A 435 -15.36 24.70 19.56
CA LYS A 435 -16.47 25.48 20.11
C LYS A 435 -17.47 25.56 18.98
N THR A 436 -18.53 24.77 19.07
CA THR A 436 -19.72 24.91 18.27
C THR A 436 -20.36 26.24 18.68
N TYR A 437 -19.91 27.34 18.08
CA TYR A 437 -20.66 28.59 18.06
C TYR A 437 -21.76 28.46 17.00
N TRP A 438 -22.74 27.61 17.28
CA TRP A 438 -24.08 27.77 16.75
C TRP A 438 -24.99 28.14 17.91
N SER A 439 -24.97 29.42 18.25
CA SER A 439 -26.03 30.05 19.05
C SER A 439 -26.69 31.11 18.17
N THR A 440 -27.97 30.90 17.92
CA THR A 440 -28.89 31.75 17.16
C THR A 440 -28.77 33.22 17.60
N PRO A 441 -28.39 34.17 16.72
CA PRO A 441 -28.33 35.57 17.11
C PRO A 441 -29.73 36.19 17.13
N THR A 442 -30.16 36.64 18.31
CA THR A 442 -31.25 37.60 18.44
C THR A 442 -30.62 39.00 18.43
N THR A 443 -30.67 39.70 17.31
CA THR A 443 -29.97 40.97 17.13
C THR A 443 -30.77 42.13 17.73
N LYS A 444 -30.24 42.75 18.81
CA LYS A 444 -30.49 44.17 19.08
C LYS A 444 -29.30 44.96 18.56
N SER A 445 -29.62 45.89 17.68
CA SER A 445 -28.70 46.82 17.00
C SER A 445 -27.92 47.67 18.00
N THR A 446 -26.60 47.76 17.81
CA THR A 446 -25.85 48.98 18.11
C THR A 446 -24.66 49.07 17.16
N THR A 447 -24.73 50.03 16.25
CA THR A 447 -23.74 50.33 15.22
C THR A 447 -22.75 51.37 15.71
N THR A 448 -21.45 51.13 15.53
CA THR A 448 -20.45 52.18 15.36
C THR A 448 -19.49 51.77 14.25
N ARG A 449 -19.80 52.19 13.03
CA ARG A 449 -18.95 52.05 11.83
C ARG A 449 -18.21 53.37 11.61
N ASP A 450 -16.90 53.26 11.37
CA ASP A 450 -16.05 54.35 10.88
C ASP A 450 -16.44 54.71 9.43
N PRO A 451 -16.80 55.98 9.14
CA PRO A 451 -17.33 56.40 7.85
C PRO A 451 -16.29 56.49 6.71
N ASN A 452 -15.00 56.21 6.94
CA ASN A 452 -13.95 56.45 5.94
C ASN A 452 -13.20 55.22 5.40
N LEU A 453 -13.64 53.98 5.68
CA LEU A 453 -13.07 52.81 5.00
C LEU A 453 -13.72 52.57 3.62
N PRO A 454 -12.91 52.44 2.53
CA PRO A 454 -13.42 52.09 1.22
C PRO A 454 -14.07 50.70 1.27
N THR A 455 -15.30 50.62 0.78
CA THR A 455 -16.07 49.38 0.68
C THR A 455 -15.70 48.72 -0.65
N THR A 456 -14.87 47.68 -0.62
CA THR A 456 -14.63 46.81 -1.78
C THR A 456 -15.93 46.06 -2.07
N THR A 457 -16.57 46.44 -3.17
CA THR A 457 -17.84 45.89 -3.64
C THR A 457 -17.64 44.52 -4.26
N LEU A 458 -17.51 43.49 -3.45
CA LEU A 458 -17.88 42.13 -3.86
C LEU A 458 -19.37 41.96 -3.53
N GLY A 459 -20.19 41.84 -4.57
CA GLY A 459 -21.59 41.44 -4.40
C GLY A 459 -21.69 40.05 -3.77
N PRO A 460 -22.89 39.63 -3.34
CA PRO A 460 -23.09 38.27 -2.82
C PRO A 460 -22.63 37.23 -3.85
N ILE A 461 -21.88 36.23 -3.39
CA ILE A 461 -21.38 35.14 -4.23
C ILE A 461 -22.58 34.34 -4.73
N ASP A 462 -22.78 34.33 -6.05
CA ASP A 462 -23.80 33.52 -6.70
C ASP A 462 -23.13 32.39 -7.47
N CYS A 463 -23.14 31.20 -6.87
CA CYS A 463 -22.54 30.00 -7.45
C CYS A 463 -23.27 29.47 -8.69
N ASN A 464 -24.41 30.08 -9.08
CA ASN A 464 -25.07 29.80 -10.35
C ASN A 464 -24.53 30.65 -11.51
N VAL A 465 -23.76 31.70 -11.21
CA VAL A 465 -23.30 32.68 -12.21
C VAL A 465 -21.84 32.45 -12.60
N ALA A 466 -20.97 32.02 -11.69
CA ALA A 466 -19.58 31.70 -11.97
C ALA A 466 -19.03 30.63 -11.03
N SER A 467 -18.11 29.81 -11.55
CA SER A 467 -17.44 28.76 -10.78
C SER A 467 -16.37 29.29 -9.81
N TYR A 468 -15.79 30.47 -10.08
CA TYR A 468 -14.83 31.10 -9.18
C TYR A 468 -15.10 32.59 -8.98
N TRP A 469 -14.94 33.03 -7.73
CA TRP A 469 -15.18 34.42 -7.32
C TRP A 469 -13.98 34.98 -6.55
N PRO A 470 -13.68 36.29 -6.68
CA PRO A 470 -12.61 36.91 -5.92
C PRO A 470 -12.98 36.99 -4.42
N HIS A 471 -11.98 36.93 -3.55
CA HIS A 471 -12.12 37.30 -2.14
C HIS A 471 -11.73 38.76 -1.92
N GLU A 472 -12.12 39.33 -0.78
CA GLU A 472 -11.64 40.65 -0.33
C GLU A 472 -10.14 40.66 0.00
N ASP A 473 -9.49 39.49 0.11
CA ASP A 473 -8.06 39.33 0.34
C ASP A 473 -7.45 38.74 -0.94
N CYS A 474 -6.40 39.36 -1.46
CA CYS A 474 -5.88 39.03 -2.78
C CYS A 474 -5.27 37.62 -2.87
N ASP A 475 -4.94 36.99 -1.75
CA ASP A 475 -4.40 35.62 -1.68
C ASP A 475 -5.48 34.55 -1.46
N LYS A 476 -6.76 34.92 -1.59
CA LYS A 476 -7.90 34.01 -1.43
C LYS A 476 -8.90 34.15 -2.58
N TYR A 477 -9.70 33.11 -2.77
CA TYR A 477 -10.79 33.09 -3.73
C TYR A 477 -11.88 32.11 -3.28
N TYR A 478 -13.07 32.23 -3.85
CA TYR A 478 -14.11 31.24 -3.66
C TYR A 478 -14.22 30.33 -4.86
N TRP A 479 -14.29 29.03 -4.61
CA TRP A 479 -14.63 28.02 -5.60
C TRP A 479 -16.05 27.51 -5.32
N CYS A 480 -16.93 27.64 -6.31
CA CYS A 480 -18.30 27.17 -6.22
C CYS A 480 -18.41 25.70 -6.64
N TYR A 481 -18.87 24.86 -5.71
CA TYR A 481 -19.15 23.45 -5.94
C TYR A 481 -20.56 23.12 -5.41
N ASP A 482 -21.37 22.46 -6.23
CA ASP A 482 -22.78 22.12 -5.93
C ASP A 482 -23.63 23.32 -5.42
N GLY A 483 -23.40 24.51 -6.00
CA GLY A 483 -24.10 25.74 -5.61
C GLY A 483 -23.63 26.37 -4.30
N VAL A 484 -22.59 25.82 -3.66
CA VAL A 484 -22.03 26.30 -2.39
C VAL A 484 -20.64 26.92 -2.62
N PRO A 485 -20.35 28.13 -2.09
CA PRO A 485 -19.02 28.73 -2.20
C PRO A 485 -18.07 28.18 -1.13
N HIS A 486 -16.92 27.67 -1.57
CA HIS A 486 -15.84 27.18 -0.73
C HIS A 486 -14.68 28.18 -0.78
N LEU A 487 -14.19 28.63 0.39
CA LEU A 487 -13.07 29.56 0.48
C LEU A 487 -11.74 28.82 0.31
N GLU A 488 -10.94 29.23 -0.65
CA GLU A 488 -9.62 28.68 -0.97
C GLU A 488 -8.52 29.72 -0.80
N HIS A 489 -7.30 29.24 -0.59
CA HIS A 489 -6.09 30.07 -0.51
C HIS A 489 -5.17 29.80 -1.69
N CYS A 490 -4.60 30.86 -2.25
CA CYS A 490 -3.57 30.73 -3.26
C CYS A 490 -2.27 30.15 -2.66
N PRO A 491 -1.48 29.40 -3.46
CA PRO A 491 -0.13 28.99 -3.06
C PRO A 491 0.70 30.18 -2.57
N SER A 492 1.56 29.94 -1.57
CA SER A 492 2.34 31.00 -0.91
C SER A 492 3.08 31.88 -1.91
N GLY A 493 2.84 33.19 -1.86
CA GLY A 493 3.47 34.18 -2.74
C GLY A 493 2.70 34.49 -4.03
N THR A 494 1.57 33.83 -4.29
CA THR A 494 0.69 34.10 -5.44
C THR A 494 -0.65 34.72 -5.01
N LEU A 495 -1.31 35.42 -5.94
CA LEU A 495 -2.57 36.15 -5.73
C LEU A 495 -3.63 35.68 -6.74
N TRP A 496 -4.91 35.78 -6.38
CA TRP A 496 -6.01 35.37 -7.23
C TRP A 496 -6.21 36.32 -8.41
N SER A 497 -6.15 35.78 -9.64
CA SER A 497 -6.46 36.51 -10.87
C SER A 497 -7.88 36.19 -11.35
N GLN A 498 -8.81 37.14 -11.19
CA GLN A 498 -10.18 36.94 -11.68
C GLN A 498 -10.25 36.83 -13.21
N SER A 499 -9.36 37.48 -13.96
CA SER A 499 -9.33 37.40 -15.42
C SER A 499 -8.80 36.06 -15.93
N ALA A 500 -7.82 35.47 -15.22
CA ALA A 500 -7.23 34.18 -15.59
C ALA A 500 -7.90 32.98 -14.88
N GLN A 501 -8.76 33.22 -13.89
CA GLN A 501 -9.42 32.19 -13.06
C GLN A 501 -8.41 31.23 -12.41
N MET A 502 -7.26 31.75 -11.96
CA MET A 502 -6.19 31.00 -11.29
C MET A 502 -5.35 31.91 -10.40
N CYS A 503 -4.54 31.32 -9.52
CA CYS A 503 -3.52 32.04 -8.76
C CYS A 503 -2.30 32.32 -9.64
N ASP A 504 -1.84 33.58 -9.66
CA ASP A 504 -0.71 34.05 -10.46
C ASP A 504 0.17 34.99 -9.62
N TRP A 505 1.35 35.34 -10.12
CA TRP A 505 2.28 36.25 -9.46
C TRP A 505 1.73 37.68 -9.41
N ALA A 506 2.05 38.41 -8.34
CA ALA A 506 1.50 39.75 -8.07
C ALA A 506 1.74 40.79 -9.18
N GLU A 507 2.73 40.59 -10.06
CA GLU A 507 2.94 41.45 -11.22
C GLU A 507 1.86 41.29 -12.30
N ASN A 508 1.23 40.10 -12.37
CA ASN A 508 0.23 39.72 -13.38
C ASN A 508 -1.21 39.89 -12.91
N VAL A 509 -1.41 40.20 -11.63
CA VAL A 509 -2.73 40.30 -10.98
C VAL A 509 -3.12 41.76 -10.76
N ASP A 510 -4.38 42.10 -11.05
CA ASP A 510 -4.96 43.38 -10.66
C ASP A 510 -5.41 43.33 -9.19
N THR A 511 -4.61 43.94 -8.32
CA THR A 511 -4.83 43.95 -6.87
C THR A 511 -5.55 45.23 -6.40
N SER A 512 -6.14 46.01 -7.32
CA SER A 512 -6.74 47.30 -6.99
C SER A 512 -8.01 47.19 -6.11
N ASN A 513 -8.63 46.01 -6.04
CA ASN A 513 -9.93 45.79 -5.39
C ASN A 513 -9.90 44.73 -4.26
N CYS A 514 -8.72 44.41 -3.72
CA CYS A 514 -8.56 43.46 -2.61
C CYS A 514 -7.45 43.90 -1.65
N ASN A 515 -7.48 43.37 -0.44
CA ASN A 515 -6.48 43.57 0.61
C ASN A 515 -5.27 42.69 0.33
N LEU A 516 -4.08 43.28 0.26
CA LEU A 516 -2.84 42.53 0.10
C LEU A 516 -2.40 41.92 1.44
N PRO A 517 -1.93 40.66 1.46
CA PRO A 517 -1.40 40.06 2.68
C PRO A 517 -0.12 40.77 3.14
N ALA A 518 0.09 40.84 4.46
CA ALA A 518 1.16 41.62 5.11
C ALA A 518 2.61 41.23 4.71
N HIS A 519 2.78 40.17 3.92
CA HIS A 519 4.07 39.66 3.44
C HIS A 519 4.25 39.72 1.91
N ALA A 520 3.35 40.38 1.17
CA ALA A 520 3.51 40.55 -0.27
C ALA A 520 4.61 41.60 -0.60
N PRO A 521 5.54 41.33 -1.54
CA PRO A 521 6.54 42.31 -1.95
C PRO A 521 5.87 43.51 -2.65
N SER A 522 6.18 44.73 -2.21
CA SER A 522 5.59 45.95 -2.75
C SER A 522 6.11 46.28 -4.16
N ARG A 523 5.20 46.68 -5.06
CA ARG A 523 5.57 47.20 -6.40
C ARG A 523 6.45 48.44 -6.24
N LYS A 524 7.71 48.36 -6.70
CA LYS A 524 8.45 49.56 -7.14
C LYS A 524 7.92 49.95 -8.52
N HIS A 525 7.29 51.12 -8.62
CA HIS A 525 6.96 51.74 -9.89
C HIS A 525 8.23 51.95 -10.73
N HIS A 526 8.37 51.20 -11.83
CA HIS A 526 9.25 51.60 -12.93
C HIS A 526 8.38 52.15 -14.07
N SER A 527 8.33 53.48 -14.16
CA SER A 527 7.85 54.19 -15.34
C SER A 527 8.91 54.12 -16.45
N GLY A 528 8.78 53.14 -17.33
CA GLY A 528 9.52 53.05 -18.60
C GLY A 528 8.61 52.47 -19.69
N PRO A 529 8.68 52.97 -20.93
CA PRO A 529 7.84 52.44 -22.02
C PRO A 529 8.22 50.98 -22.34
N PRO A 530 7.25 50.16 -22.81
CA PRO A 530 7.48 48.74 -23.03
C PRO A 530 8.51 48.50 -24.15
N PRO A 531 9.43 47.53 -24.00
CA PRO A 531 10.31 47.13 -25.10
C PRO A 531 9.50 46.36 -26.15
N GLN A 532 9.61 46.80 -27.40
CA GLN A 532 9.06 46.11 -28.57
C GLN A 532 9.75 44.75 -28.76
N THR A 533 8.99 43.67 -28.68
CA THR A 533 9.44 42.32 -29.07
C THR A 533 9.55 42.24 -30.59
N LYS A 534 10.77 42.17 -31.11
CA LYS A 534 11.02 41.73 -32.50
C LYS A 534 10.80 40.22 -32.60
N HIS A 535 9.81 39.82 -33.40
CA HIS A 535 9.67 38.45 -33.87
C HIS A 535 10.94 37.99 -34.58
N ILE A 536 11.57 36.94 -34.06
CA ILE A 536 12.58 36.14 -34.78
C ILE A 536 11.90 34.80 -35.14
N PRO A 537 11.67 34.50 -36.42
CA PRO A 537 11.09 33.22 -36.82
C PRO A 537 12.09 32.06 -36.69
N PRO A 538 11.61 30.82 -36.51
CA PRO A 538 12.44 29.66 -36.25
C PRO A 538 13.33 29.30 -37.45
N LYS A 539 14.64 29.14 -37.20
CA LYS A 539 15.59 28.63 -38.19
C LYS A 539 15.36 27.13 -38.41
N LYS A 540 15.11 26.78 -39.67
CA LYS A 540 15.07 25.42 -40.22
C LYS A 540 16.37 24.66 -39.88
N ALA A 541 16.21 23.43 -39.41
CA ALA A 541 17.29 22.45 -39.35
C ALA A 541 17.74 22.12 -40.78
N ALA A 542 19.02 22.35 -41.06
CA ALA A 542 19.68 21.86 -42.26
C ALA A 542 20.28 20.49 -41.95
N ALA A 543 19.89 19.51 -42.75
CA ALA A 543 20.51 18.19 -42.84
C ALA A 543 21.83 18.28 -43.61
N GLU A 544 22.81 17.43 -43.24
CA GLU A 544 23.80 16.73 -44.08
C GLU A 544 24.95 16.19 -43.20
N PRO A 545 25.76 15.20 -43.64
CA PRO A 545 25.39 13.96 -44.30
C PRO A 545 26.02 12.72 -43.61
N VAL A 546 25.49 11.56 -44.00
CA VAL A 546 25.93 10.21 -43.62
C VAL A 546 27.34 9.91 -44.15
N HIS A 547 28.26 9.51 -43.26
CA HIS A 547 29.49 8.82 -43.66
C HIS A 547 29.28 7.30 -43.58
N GLN A 548 29.13 6.68 -44.75
CA GLN A 548 29.27 5.24 -44.94
C GLN A 548 30.76 4.89 -44.87
N GLN A 549 31.13 3.99 -43.96
CA GLN A 549 32.28 3.10 -44.15
C GLN A 549 31.73 1.68 -44.24
N GLY A 550 31.66 1.17 -45.46
CA GLY A 550 31.44 -0.24 -45.73
C GLY A 550 32.73 -1.00 -45.50
N ASN A 551 32.66 -2.05 -44.67
CA ASN A 551 33.58 -3.17 -44.74
C ASN A 551 32.75 -4.38 -45.16
N ASP A 552 32.95 -4.80 -46.40
CA ASP A 552 32.64 -6.15 -46.88
C ASP A 552 33.54 -7.17 -46.18
N ILE A 553 32.99 -8.34 -45.81
CA ILE A 553 33.52 -9.70 -46.02
C ILE A 553 32.54 -10.72 -45.37
N PRO A 554 32.38 -11.94 -45.93
CA PRO A 554 31.06 -12.52 -46.18
C PRO A 554 30.64 -13.67 -45.25
N HIS A 555 29.34 -13.97 -45.38
CA HIS A 555 28.60 -15.16 -44.97
C HIS A 555 29.39 -16.48 -44.82
N GLN A 556 29.21 -17.13 -43.67
CA GLN A 556 29.12 -18.59 -43.60
C GLN A 556 27.76 -18.99 -43.00
N LYS A 557 27.12 -19.96 -43.65
CA LYS A 557 25.81 -20.56 -43.34
C LYS A 557 26.04 -21.98 -42.78
N PRO A 558 25.00 -22.68 -42.29
CA PRO A 558 24.88 -23.14 -40.91
C PRO A 558 25.15 -24.64 -40.76
N GLN A 559 25.42 -25.12 -39.54
CA GLN A 559 25.28 -26.54 -39.22
C GLN A 559 24.70 -26.82 -37.84
N LYS A 560 23.57 -27.54 -37.90
CA LYS A 560 23.15 -28.72 -37.12
C LYS A 560 22.58 -28.54 -35.71
N GLU A 561 21.25 -28.64 -35.70
CA GLU A 561 20.39 -29.19 -34.64
C GLU A 561 20.82 -30.59 -34.18
N ILE A 562 20.38 -30.98 -32.95
CA ILE A 562 19.84 -32.28 -32.47
C ILE A 562 20.04 -32.36 -30.92
N PRO A 563 19.12 -32.91 -30.08
CA PRO A 563 17.65 -32.88 -30.09
C PRO A 563 17.06 -32.51 -28.70
N THR A 564 15.73 -32.33 -28.68
CA THR A 564 14.87 -32.11 -27.52
C THR A 564 14.67 -33.36 -26.65
N ALA A 565 14.64 -33.18 -25.33
CA ALA A 565 14.02 -34.12 -24.39
C ALA A 565 12.64 -33.57 -23.98
N LYS A 566 11.61 -34.38 -24.21
CA LYS A 566 10.21 -34.11 -23.83
C LYS A 566 9.98 -34.48 -22.36
N GLY A 567 9.15 -33.68 -21.68
CA GLY A 567 8.09 -34.23 -20.83
C GLY A 567 8.03 -33.75 -19.38
N ALA A 568 7.39 -32.60 -19.14
CA ALA A 568 6.51 -32.41 -17.99
C ALA A 568 5.46 -31.36 -18.37
N LYS A 569 4.18 -31.74 -18.31
CA LYS A 569 3.04 -30.83 -18.53
C LYS A 569 2.76 -30.09 -17.23
N ILE A 570 3.02 -28.79 -17.21
CA ILE A 570 2.58 -27.87 -16.16
C ILE A 570 1.16 -27.38 -16.53
N PRO A 571 0.18 -27.37 -15.62
CA PRO A 571 -1.17 -26.85 -15.90
C PRO A 571 -1.13 -25.34 -16.24
N PRO A 572 -2.04 -24.85 -17.10
CA PRO A 572 -2.03 -23.47 -17.56
C PRO A 572 -2.67 -22.53 -16.52
N LEU A 573 -1.91 -22.14 -15.49
CA LEU A 573 -2.21 -20.96 -14.67
C LEU A 573 -0.98 -20.03 -14.45
N MET A 574 0.21 -20.44 -14.88
CA MET A 574 1.48 -19.73 -14.69
C MET A 574 1.90 -18.81 -15.86
N LYS A 575 0.96 -18.37 -16.71
CA LYS A 575 1.27 -17.46 -17.84
C LYS A 575 0.71 -16.04 -17.71
N ALA A 576 -0.01 -15.72 -16.64
CA ALA A 576 -0.59 -14.39 -16.45
C ALA A 576 0.06 -13.57 -15.33
N LEU A 577 1.06 -14.11 -14.61
CA LEU A 577 1.67 -13.45 -13.44
C LEU A 577 3.10 -12.96 -13.66
N HIS A 578 3.71 -13.19 -14.83
CA HIS A 578 5.18 -13.18 -14.94
C HIS A 578 5.73 -12.29 -16.07
N ASN A 579 4.97 -11.31 -16.57
CA ASN A 579 5.45 -10.36 -17.57
C ASN A 579 4.61 -9.08 -17.59
N ILE A 580 4.79 -8.15 -16.65
CA ILE A 580 4.34 -6.75 -16.80
C ILE A 580 5.36 -5.82 -16.09
N PRO A 581 5.71 -4.65 -16.68
CA PRO A 581 6.94 -3.87 -16.43
C PRO A 581 7.06 -3.16 -15.08
#